data_AF-A0A6J6BEN6-F1
#
_entry.id   AF-A0A6J6BEN6-F1
#
_cell.length_a   1.000
_cell.length_b   1.000
_cell.length_c   1.000
_cell.angle_alpha   90.00
_cell.angle_beta   90.00
_cell.angle_gamma   90.00
#
_symmetry.space_group_name_H-M   'P 1'
#
loop_
_entity.id
_entity.type
_entity.pdbx_description
1 polymer ?
#
loop_
_entity_poly.entity_id
_entity_poly.type
_entity_poly.pdbx_seq_one_letter_code
_entity_poly.pdbx_strand_id
1 'polypeptide(L)'
;MKYERVFVLSPGRAGSKTFVEACSHLTNYSTAHESRAALLGEERFAYPLAHIEADNRLTWFLGPLGDHFDDSNVLYVHLKRDKESIVDSFLHRLRNSEYRASIIAAFAHGIVMKPGDWKPEEEIEVARLYVSTVQSNIEHFLRGRKSVVVNLEDGGVSFRDFLQEISAEGDIEQSVRTWLTVHNAR
;
A
#
# COMPACT_ATOMS: atom_id res chain seq x y z
N MET A 1 -15.87 -5.00 -16.01
CA MET A 1 -14.71 -5.17 -15.09
C MET A 1 -13.54 -5.74 -15.86
N LYS A 2 -12.37 -5.10 -15.83
CA LYS A 2 -11.19 -5.47 -16.64
C LYS A 2 -10.26 -6.47 -15.94
N TYR A 3 -10.18 -6.41 -14.60
CA TYR A 3 -9.31 -7.25 -13.78
C TYR A 3 -10.15 -7.98 -12.73
N GLU A 4 -9.78 -9.22 -12.41
CA GLU A 4 -10.43 -9.96 -11.33
C GLU A 4 -10.09 -9.37 -9.96
N ARG A 5 -8.84 -8.93 -9.79
CA ARG A 5 -8.33 -8.39 -8.52
C ARG A 5 -7.36 -7.25 -8.78
N VAL A 6 -7.34 -6.31 -7.83
CA VAL A 6 -6.41 -5.20 -7.81
C VAL A 6 -5.69 -5.19 -6.47
N PHE A 7 -4.36 -5.21 -6.50
CA PHE A 7 -3.55 -5.15 -5.28
C PHE A 7 -2.78 -3.83 -5.22
N VAL A 8 -3.01 -3.07 -4.15
CA VAL A 8 -2.35 -1.79 -3.89
C VAL A 8 -1.15 -2.02 -2.97
N LEU A 9 0.04 -1.88 -3.54
CA LEU A 9 1.32 -2.10 -2.88
C LEU A 9 1.96 -0.76 -2.53
N SER A 10 2.37 -0.60 -1.28
CA SER A 10 3.08 0.59 -0.80
C SER A 10 3.92 0.25 0.44
N PRO A 11 4.93 1.08 0.79
CA PRO A 11 5.66 0.94 2.06
C PRO A 11 4.79 1.21 3.30
N GLY A 12 3.56 1.67 3.13
CA GLY A 12 2.74 2.26 4.18
C GLY A 12 2.99 3.77 4.29
N ARG A 13 2.05 4.48 4.92
CA ARG A 13 2.05 5.96 5.03
C ARG A 13 2.05 6.72 3.69
N ALA A 14 1.69 6.03 2.60
CA ALA A 14 1.55 6.56 1.25
C ALA A 14 0.08 6.80 0.83
N GLY A 15 -0.87 6.81 1.78
CA GLY A 15 -2.29 7.08 1.48
C GLY A 15 -3.17 5.85 1.20
N SER A 16 -2.75 4.64 1.57
CA SER A 16 -3.50 3.40 1.29
C SER A 16 -4.92 3.40 1.88
N LYS A 17 -5.13 4.04 3.03
CA LYS A 17 -6.46 4.21 3.62
C LYS A 17 -7.35 5.14 2.80
N THR A 18 -6.82 6.30 2.40
CA THR A 18 -7.51 7.24 1.49
C THR A 18 -7.84 6.58 0.16
N PHE A 19 -6.95 5.75 -0.37
CA PHE A 19 -7.18 4.98 -1.60
C PHE A 19 -8.42 4.08 -1.47
N VAL A 20 -8.50 3.29 -0.39
CA VAL A 20 -9.64 2.39 -0.13
C VAL A 20 -10.92 3.18 0.11
N GLU A 21 -10.86 4.27 0.88
CA GLU A 21 -12.01 5.14 1.14
C GLU A 21 -12.53 5.77 -0.17
N ALA A 22 -11.65 6.25 -1.03
CA ALA A 22 -12.01 6.76 -2.36
C ALA A 22 -12.63 5.68 -3.24
N CYS A 23 -12.06 4.47 -3.25
CA CYS A 23 -12.60 3.37 -4.05
C CYS A 23 -13.89 2.77 -3.47
N SER A 24 -14.27 3.06 -2.22
CA SER A 24 -15.53 2.58 -1.63
C SER A 24 -16.78 3.11 -2.31
N HIS A 25 -16.64 4.18 -3.11
CA HIS A 25 -17.70 4.74 -3.94
C HIS A 25 -17.93 3.99 -5.26
N LEU A 26 -17.10 2.97 -5.56
CA LEU A 26 -17.24 2.15 -6.75
C LEU A 26 -18.29 1.06 -6.55
N THR A 27 -19.01 0.71 -7.61
CA THR A 27 -20.07 -0.31 -7.58
C THR A 27 -19.65 -1.64 -8.19
N ASN A 28 -18.61 -1.63 -9.04
CA ASN A 28 -18.13 -2.84 -9.72
C ASN A 28 -16.88 -3.46 -9.08
N TYR A 29 -16.31 -2.85 -8.04
CA TYR A 29 -15.30 -3.49 -7.19
C TYR A 29 -15.64 -3.29 -5.72
N SER A 30 -15.51 -4.35 -4.93
CA SER A 30 -15.41 -4.27 -3.48
C SER A 30 -14.02 -3.78 -3.08
N THR A 31 -13.89 -3.12 -1.94
CA THR A 31 -12.62 -2.55 -1.48
C THR A 31 -12.38 -2.80 -0.01
N ALA A 32 -11.14 -3.13 0.38
CA ALA A 32 -10.78 -3.23 1.78
C ALA A 32 -9.32 -2.83 2.06
N HIS A 33 -9.04 -2.52 3.33
CA HIS A 33 -7.72 -2.18 3.83
C HIS A 33 -7.28 -3.26 4.83
N GLU A 34 -6.24 -4.00 4.49
CA GLU A 34 -5.62 -5.03 5.36
C GLU A 34 -6.62 -6.12 5.81
N SER A 35 -7.57 -6.49 4.94
CA SER A 35 -8.73 -7.33 5.28
C SER A 35 -8.36 -8.76 5.68
N ARG A 36 -7.30 -9.28 5.11
CA ARG A 36 -6.77 -10.63 5.36
C ARG A 36 -5.43 -10.60 6.10
N ALA A 37 -5.08 -9.45 6.70
CA ALA A 37 -3.74 -9.23 7.24
C ALA A 37 -3.33 -10.20 8.36
N ALA A 38 -4.31 -10.69 9.13
CA ALA A 38 -4.10 -11.61 10.25
C ALA A 38 -4.36 -13.09 9.89
N LEU A 39 -4.76 -13.39 8.66
CA LEU A 39 -5.04 -14.75 8.21
C LEU A 39 -3.75 -15.45 7.75
N LEU A 40 -3.74 -16.77 7.85
CA LEU A 40 -2.59 -17.64 7.54
C LEU A 40 -2.95 -18.67 6.47
N GLY A 41 -1.94 -19.22 5.80
CA GLY A 41 -2.13 -20.22 4.75
C GLY A 41 -2.93 -19.69 3.56
N GLU A 42 -3.76 -20.54 2.95
CA GLU A 42 -4.61 -20.16 1.80
C GLU A 42 -5.54 -18.98 2.10
N GLU A 43 -6.03 -18.87 3.34
CA GLU A 43 -6.90 -17.77 3.75
C GLU A 43 -6.21 -16.41 3.72
N ARG A 44 -4.87 -16.37 3.74
CA ARG A 44 -4.12 -15.12 3.53
C ARG A 44 -4.35 -14.54 2.14
N PHE A 45 -4.57 -15.41 1.14
CA PHE A 45 -4.63 -15.04 -0.27
C PHE A 45 -6.01 -15.26 -0.89
N ALA A 46 -7.01 -15.77 -0.16
CA ALA A 46 -8.36 -16.01 -0.73
C ALA A 46 -9.21 -14.74 -0.98
N TYR A 47 -8.64 -13.68 -1.54
CA TYR A 47 -9.34 -12.44 -1.90
C TYR A 47 -10.47 -12.70 -2.91
N PRO A 48 -11.66 -12.08 -2.74
CA PRO A 48 -12.79 -12.30 -3.64
C PRO A 48 -12.47 -11.76 -5.05
N LEU A 49 -13.23 -12.23 -6.04
CA LEU A 49 -13.27 -11.58 -7.35
C LEU A 49 -13.82 -10.16 -7.20
N ALA A 50 -13.49 -9.29 -8.15
CA ALA A 50 -13.91 -7.90 -8.14
C ALA A 50 -13.47 -7.15 -6.88
N HIS A 51 -12.21 -7.32 -6.49
CA HIS A 51 -11.73 -6.79 -5.22
C HIS A 51 -10.48 -5.93 -5.37
N ILE A 52 -10.49 -4.79 -4.71
CA ILE A 52 -9.35 -3.91 -4.52
C ILE A 52 -8.88 -4.06 -3.07
N GLU A 53 -7.72 -4.68 -2.87
CA GLU A 53 -7.10 -4.80 -1.54
C GLU A 53 -5.93 -3.82 -1.46
N ALA A 54 -5.96 -2.95 -0.46
CA ALA A 54 -4.77 -2.22 -0.04
C ALA A 54 -4.22 -2.82 1.25
N ASP A 55 -3.10 -3.55 1.16
CA ASP A 55 -2.40 -4.10 2.31
C ASP A 55 -0.90 -3.92 2.14
N ASN A 56 -0.33 -3.02 2.95
CA ASN A 56 1.09 -2.71 2.90
C ASN A 56 1.96 -3.91 3.33
N ARG A 57 1.39 -4.88 4.05
CA ARG A 57 2.11 -6.09 4.48
C ARG A 57 2.29 -7.10 3.35
N LEU A 58 1.50 -7.04 2.27
CA LEU A 58 1.71 -7.90 1.10
C LEU A 58 3.10 -7.71 0.46
N THR A 59 3.76 -6.59 0.74
CA THR A 59 5.16 -6.34 0.33
C THR A 59 6.16 -7.32 0.95
N TRP A 60 5.79 -8.01 2.04
CA TRP A 60 6.56 -9.10 2.64
C TRP A 60 6.20 -10.48 2.07
N PHE A 61 5.15 -10.56 1.24
CA PHE A 61 4.61 -11.79 0.66
C PHE A 61 4.58 -11.76 -0.88
N LEU A 62 5.46 -10.97 -1.51
CA LEU A 62 5.43 -10.78 -2.98
C LEU A 62 5.66 -12.07 -3.76
N GLY A 63 6.51 -12.99 -3.29
CA GLY A 63 6.69 -14.32 -3.89
C GLY A 63 5.37 -15.11 -3.89
N PRO A 64 4.82 -15.45 -2.71
CA PRO A 64 3.53 -16.13 -2.61
C PRO A 64 2.38 -15.42 -3.35
N LEU A 65 2.35 -14.07 -3.33
CA LEU A 65 1.36 -13.30 -4.06
C LEU A 65 1.45 -13.55 -5.59
N GLY A 66 2.67 -13.57 -6.13
CA GLY A 66 2.91 -13.86 -7.55
C GLY A 66 2.67 -15.32 -7.94
N ASP A 67 2.83 -16.26 -7.01
CA ASP A 67 2.55 -17.68 -7.24
C ASP A 67 1.04 -18.00 -7.17
N HIS A 68 0.28 -17.26 -6.34
CA HIS A 68 -1.13 -17.54 -6.09
C HIS A 68 -2.08 -16.94 -7.14
N PHE A 69 -1.66 -15.90 -7.85
CA PHE A 69 -2.51 -15.19 -8.81
C PHE A 69 -1.94 -15.17 -10.22
N ASP A 70 -2.83 -15.38 -11.19
CA ASP A 70 -2.51 -15.21 -12.62
C ASP A 70 -2.38 -13.71 -12.94
N ASP A 71 -1.17 -13.28 -13.27
CA ASP A 71 -0.84 -11.89 -13.62
C ASP A 71 -1.64 -11.36 -14.82
N SER A 72 -2.19 -12.22 -15.68
CA SER A 72 -3.01 -11.78 -16.82
C SER A 72 -4.36 -11.19 -16.38
N ASN A 73 -4.82 -11.55 -15.18
CA ASN A 73 -6.13 -11.15 -14.64
C ASN A 73 -6.02 -10.21 -13.43
N VAL A 74 -4.81 -9.82 -13.04
CA VAL A 74 -4.54 -8.95 -11.89
C VAL A 74 -3.94 -7.62 -12.34
N LEU A 75 -4.40 -6.54 -11.71
CA LEU A 75 -3.72 -5.25 -11.78
C LEU A 75 -3.01 -4.96 -10.47
N TYR A 76 -1.73 -4.63 -10.54
CA TYR A 76 -1.01 -4.10 -9.40
C TYR A 76 -0.98 -2.57 -9.43
N VAL A 77 -1.17 -1.94 -8.28
CA VAL A 77 -1.00 -0.49 -8.10
C VAL A 77 0.22 -0.27 -7.23
N HIS A 78 1.24 0.42 -7.76
CA HIS A 78 2.30 0.97 -6.92
C HIS A 78 1.86 2.34 -6.41
N LEU A 79 1.39 2.37 -5.17
CA LEU A 79 1.00 3.60 -4.51
C LEU A 79 2.23 4.33 -3.97
N LYS A 80 2.51 5.51 -4.53
CA LYS A 80 3.68 6.33 -4.24
C LYS A 80 3.30 7.63 -3.51
N ARG A 81 4.27 8.11 -2.74
CA ARG A 81 4.34 9.41 -2.07
C ARG A 81 5.82 9.77 -1.97
N ASP A 82 6.16 11.04 -1.83
CA ASP A 82 7.52 11.48 -1.52
C ASP A 82 8.13 10.65 -0.35
N LYS A 83 9.36 10.20 -0.57
CA LYS A 83 10.04 9.26 0.33
C LYS A 83 10.28 9.89 1.69
N GLU A 84 10.77 11.12 1.74
CA GLU A 84 11.09 11.77 3.02
C GLU A 84 9.80 12.11 3.79
N SER A 85 8.71 12.43 3.08
CA SER A 85 7.38 12.59 3.67
C SER A 85 6.83 11.30 4.29
N ILE A 86 7.12 10.13 3.70
CA ILE A 86 6.82 8.82 4.30
C ILE A 86 7.67 8.59 5.55
N VAL A 87 8.97 8.88 5.48
CA VAL A 87 9.91 8.75 6.61
C VAL A 87 9.46 9.61 7.79
N ASP A 88 9.16 10.88 7.55
CA ASP A 88 8.69 11.82 8.57
C ASP A 88 7.40 11.33 9.24
N SER A 89 6.45 10.80 8.46
CA SER A 89 5.21 10.23 8.99
C SER A 89 5.47 9.00 9.88
N PHE A 90 6.43 8.14 9.50
CA PHE A 90 6.84 7.01 10.32
C PHE A 90 7.52 7.45 11.62
N LEU A 91 8.42 8.44 11.56
CA LEU A 91 9.10 8.98 12.75
C LEU A 91 8.11 9.65 13.69
N HIS A 92 7.17 10.43 13.16
CA HIS A 92 6.09 11.01 13.94
C HIS A 92 5.31 9.92 14.67
N ARG A 93 4.93 8.83 13.99
CA ARG A 93 4.23 7.71 14.62
C ARG A 93 5.10 6.97 15.64
N LEU A 94 6.38 6.72 15.34
CA LEU A 94 7.30 6.01 16.23
C LEU A 94 7.46 6.76 17.57
N ARG A 95 7.61 8.08 17.51
CA ARG A 95 7.89 8.93 18.68
C ARG A 95 6.65 9.28 19.50
N ASN A 96 5.47 9.31 18.87
CA ASN A 96 4.24 9.81 19.50
C ASN A 96 3.18 8.72 19.73
N SER A 97 3.48 7.45 19.46
CA SER A 97 2.51 6.37 19.63
C SER A 97 2.95 5.41 20.74
N GLU A 98 2.05 5.15 21.69
CA GLU A 98 2.19 4.05 22.65
C GLU A 98 1.99 2.66 21.99
N TYR A 99 1.74 2.63 20.67
CA TYR A 99 1.47 1.42 19.93
C TYR A 99 2.71 0.53 19.85
N ARG A 100 2.71 -0.53 20.68
CA ARG A 100 3.81 -1.49 20.84
C ARG A 100 4.18 -2.27 19.56
N ALA A 101 3.35 -2.23 18.51
CA ALA A 101 3.57 -2.96 17.26
C ALA A 101 3.91 -2.01 16.08
N SER A 102 4.90 -1.13 16.26
CA SER A 102 5.43 -0.29 15.18
C SER A 102 6.12 -1.16 14.12
N ILE A 103 5.77 -0.98 12.83
CA ILE A 103 6.44 -1.70 11.74
C ILE A 103 7.92 -1.34 11.63
N ILE A 104 8.28 -0.09 11.96
CA ILE A 104 9.69 0.33 12.00
C ILE A 104 10.43 -0.41 13.12
N ALA A 105 9.82 -0.54 14.30
CA ALA A 105 10.39 -1.33 15.40
C ALA A 105 10.54 -2.80 15.02
N ALA A 106 9.52 -3.39 14.41
CA ALA A 106 9.52 -4.78 13.95
C ALA A 106 10.56 -5.01 12.85
N PHE A 107 10.67 -4.11 11.86
CA PHE A 107 11.67 -4.19 10.81
C PHE A 107 13.09 -4.12 11.38
N ALA A 108 13.35 -3.13 12.23
CA ALA A 108 14.69 -2.94 12.76
C ALA A 108 15.12 -4.09 13.68
N HIS A 109 14.27 -4.50 14.61
CA HIS A 109 14.61 -5.57 15.55
C HIS A 109 14.55 -6.95 14.88
N GLY A 110 13.49 -7.25 14.13
CA GLY A 110 13.23 -8.57 13.59
C GLY A 110 13.91 -8.87 12.26
N ILE A 111 14.21 -7.84 11.44
CA ILE A 111 14.79 -8.01 10.09
C ILE A 111 16.22 -7.50 10.04
N VAL A 112 16.46 -6.28 10.52
CA VAL A 112 17.82 -5.67 10.53
C VAL A 112 18.66 -6.17 11.73
N MET A 113 18.03 -6.80 12.72
CA MET A 113 18.65 -7.24 13.98
C MET A 113 19.34 -6.11 14.75
N LYS A 114 18.81 -4.88 14.63
CA LYS A 114 19.28 -3.71 15.38
C LYS A 114 18.49 -3.58 16.70
N PRO A 115 19.15 -3.59 17.88
CA PRO A 115 18.49 -3.44 19.18
C PRO A 115 17.87 -2.05 19.35
N GLY A 116 16.84 -1.90 20.17
CA GLY A 116 15.96 -0.70 20.21
C GLY A 116 16.47 0.53 20.96
N ASP A 117 17.75 0.64 21.26
CA ASP A 117 18.40 1.76 21.96
C ASP A 117 18.93 2.82 20.97
N TRP A 118 18.12 3.18 19.97
CA TRP A 118 18.51 4.08 18.88
C TRP A 118 18.63 5.54 19.31
N LYS A 119 19.64 6.21 18.78
CA LYS A 119 19.68 7.67 18.74
C LYS A 119 18.70 8.21 17.69
N PRO A 120 18.22 9.47 17.80
CA PRO A 120 17.30 10.07 16.84
C PRO A 120 17.76 9.98 15.38
N GLU A 121 19.08 10.06 15.13
CA GLU A 121 19.65 9.93 13.78
C GLU A 121 19.51 8.50 13.24
N GLU A 122 19.65 7.50 14.11
CA GLU A 122 19.51 6.09 13.74
C GLU A 122 18.04 5.72 13.46
N GLU A 123 17.08 6.36 14.14
CA GLU A 123 15.65 6.20 13.82
C GLU A 123 15.35 6.61 12.38
N ILE A 124 15.93 7.74 11.94
CA ILE A 124 15.77 8.25 10.57
C ILE A 124 16.36 7.25 9.57
N GLU A 125 17.58 6.78 9.81
CA GLU A 125 18.25 5.83 8.91
C GLU A 125 17.52 4.49 8.82
N VAL A 126 17.00 3.98 9.94
CA VAL A 126 16.15 2.77 9.96
C VAL A 126 14.88 2.98 9.14
N ALA A 127 14.19 4.12 9.33
CA ALA A 127 12.99 4.42 8.57
C ALA A 127 13.28 4.57 7.06
N ARG A 128 14.36 5.26 6.68
CA ARG A 128 14.80 5.37 5.28
C ARG A 128 15.14 4.01 4.67
N LEU A 129 15.83 3.16 5.42
CA LEU A 129 16.17 1.81 4.98
C LEU A 129 14.90 0.98 4.76
N TYR A 130 13.94 1.02 5.67
CA TYR A 130 12.65 0.35 5.52
C TYR A 130 11.94 0.80 4.25
N VAL A 131 11.74 2.12 4.06
CA VAL A 131 11.01 2.66 2.90
C VAL A 131 11.70 2.28 1.60
N SER A 132 13.03 2.43 1.53
CA SER A 132 13.81 2.10 0.32
C SER A 132 13.75 0.61 0.00
N THR A 133 13.85 -0.25 1.02
CA THR A 133 13.76 -1.70 0.86
C THR A 133 12.41 -2.10 0.29
N VAL A 134 11.32 -1.63 0.89
CA VAL A 134 9.97 -1.99 0.44
C VAL A 134 9.69 -1.44 -0.97
N GLN A 135 10.06 -0.20 -1.26
CA GLN A 135 9.92 0.37 -2.60
C GLN A 135 10.69 -0.44 -3.65
N SER A 136 11.94 -0.79 -3.36
CA SER A 136 12.76 -1.61 -4.27
C SER A 136 12.15 -3.00 -4.50
N ASN A 137 11.62 -3.63 -3.45
CA ASN A 137 10.97 -4.94 -3.56
C ASN A 137 9.73 -4.88 -4.45
N ILE A 138 8.88 -3.85 -4.26
CA ILE A 138 7.71 -3.61 -5.11
C ILE A 138 8.17 -3.40 -6.56
N GLU A 139 9.12 -2.49 -6.79
CA GLU A 139 9.61 -2.18 -8.14
C GLU A 139 10.20 -3.39 -8.84
N HIS A 140 10.90 -4.26 -8.12
CA HIS A 140 11.42 -5.50 -8.68
C HIS A 140 10.30 -6.49 -9.02
N PHE A 141 9.37 -6.72 -8.09
CA PHE A 141 8.24 -7.63 -8.29
C PHE A 141 7.35 -7.23 -9.46
N LEU A 142 7.14 -5.93 -9.67
CA LEU A 142 6.29 -5.42 -10.75
C LEU A 142 6.93 -5.51 -12.14
N ARG A 143 8.21 -5.87 -12.27
CA ARG A 143 8.87 -6.01 -13.58
C ARG A 143 8.19 -7.11 -14.39
N GLY A 144 7.67 -6.72 -15.57
CA GLY A 144 6.95 -7.64 -16.45
C GLY A 144 5.52 -7.97 -16.00
N ARG A 145 5.01 -7.34 -14.94
CA ARG A 145 3.62 -7.48 -14.49
C ARG A 145 2.79 -6.27 -14.91
N LYS A 146 1.48 -6.48 -15.10
CA LYS A 146 0.58 -5.38 -15.40
C LYS A 146 0.41 -4.50 -14.15
N SER A 147 0.93 -3.28 -14.22
CA SER A 147 0.86 -2.35 -13.10
C SER A 147 0.64 -0.91 -13.53
N VAL A 148 0.09 -0.11 -12.62
CA VAL A 148 0.03 1.37 -12.71
C VAL A 148 0.67 2.00 -11.48
N VAL A 149 1.14 3.23 -11.64
CA VAL A 149 1.62 4.05 -10.51
C VAL A 149 0.50 5.02 -10.16
N VAL A 150 0.17 5.11 -8.87
CA VAL A 150 -0.72 6.16 -8.33
C VAL A 150 0.08 6.97 -7.33
N ASN A 151 0.15 8.28 -7.52
CA ASN A 151 0.89 9.20 -6.68
C ASN A 151 -0.09 10.03 -5.85
N LEU A 152 0.09 10.04 -4.52
CA LEU A 152 -0.74 10.81 -3.60
C LEU A 152 -0.69 12.33 -3.85
N GLU A 153 0.44 12.82 -4.37
CA GLU A 153 0.77 14.25 -4.37
C GLU A 153 0.57 14.92 -5.74
N ASP A 154 -0.03 14.22 -6.71
CA ASP A 154 -0.17 14.70 -8.10
C ASP A 154 -1.51 15.41 -8.40
N GLY A 155 -2.28 15.75 -7.37
CA GLY A 155 -3.60 16.35 -7.55
C GLY A 155 -4.65 15.37 -8.11
N GLY A 156 -4.43 14.07 -7.96
CA GLY A 156 -5.37 13.01 -8.35
C GLY A 156 -5.33 12.67 -9.83
N VAL A 157 -4.29 13.08 -10.56
CA VAL A 157 -4.13 12.76 -11.98
C VAL A 157 -4.00 11.25 -12.16
N SER A 158 -3.00 10.63 -11.55
CA SER A 158 -2.78 9.19 -11.66
C SER A 158 -3.90 8.35 -11.02
N PHE A 159 -4.59 8.88 -10.00
CA PHE A 159 -5.76 8.19 -9.44
C PHE A 159 -6.92 8.14 -10.44
N ARG A 160 -7.17 9.22 -11.22
CA ARG A 160 -8.15 9.20 -12.31
C ARG A 160 -7.75 8.22 -13.41
N ASP A 161 -6.48 8.18 -13.77
CA ASP A 161 -5.96 7.23 -14.75
C ASP A 161 -6.15 5.79 -14.29
N PHE A 162 -5.94 5.52 -12.99
CA PHE A 162 -6.25 4.22 -12.38
C PHE A 162 -7.73 3.86 -12.50
N LEU A 163 -8.65 4.78 -12.16
CA LEU A 163 -10.10 4.53 -12.28
C LEU A 163 -10.51 4.21 -13.72
N GLN A 164 -9.92 4.90 -14.70
CA GLN A 164 -10.11 4.59 -16.11
C GLN A 164 -9.55 3.20 -16.47
N GLU A 165 -8.34 2.88 -16.00
CA GLU A 165 -7.65 1.63 -16.28
C GLU A 165 -8.45 0.41 -15.82
N ILE A 166 -9.12 0.47 -14.67
CA ILE A 166 -9.96 -0.62 -14.16
C ILE A 166 -11.39 -0.63 -14.72
N SER A 167 -11.73 0.37 -15.54
CA SER A 167 -13.10 0.66 -16.00
C SER A 167 -14.07 0.79 -14.82
N ALA A 168 -13.74 1.68 -13.88
CA ALA A 168 -14.50 1.89 -12.66
C ALA A 168 -15.95 2.35 -12.95
N GLU A 169 -16.89 1.83 -12.18
CA GLU A 169 -18.31 2.21 -12.20
C GLU A 169 -18.73 2.69 -10.80
N GLY A 170 -19.78 3.50 -10.71
CA GLY A 170 -20.27 4.09 -9.45
C GLY A 170 -20.15 5.60 -9.43
N ASP A 171 -19.99 6.19 -8.24
CA ASP A 171 -19.82 7.64 -8.09
C ASP A 171 -18.34 8.04 -8.23
N ILE A 172 -17.91 8.15 -9.49
CA ILE A 172 -16.52 8.48 -9.85
C ILE A 172 -16.13 9.88 -9.36
N GLU A 173 -17.06 10.84 -9.38
CA GLU A 173 -16.78 12.19 -8.89
C GLU A 173 -16.54 12.19 -7.40
N GLN A 174 -17.38 11.51 -6.63
CA GLN A 174 -17.21 11.40 -5.20
C GLN A 174 -15.94 10.61 -4.85
N SER A 175 -15.63 9.54 -5.59
CA SER A 175 -14.37 8.80 -5.44
C SER A 175 -13.15 9.71 -5.54
N VAL A 176 -13.09 10.55 -6.58
CA VAL A 176 -12.01 11.51 -6.77
C VAL A 176 -12.01 12.60 -5.69
N ARG A 177 -13.17 13.14 -5.29
CA ARG A 177 -13.23 14.13 -4.21
C ARG A 177 -12.70 13.55 -2.90
N THR A 178 -13.08 12.32 -2.56
CA THR A 178 -12.59 11.59 -1.39
C THR A 178 -11.07 11.39 -1.47
N TRP A 179 -10.53 11.03 -2.65
CA TRP A 179 -9.08 10.91 -2.85
C TRP A 179 -8.33 12.22 -2.56
N LEU A 180 -8.87 13.35 -3.01
CA LEU A 180 -8.29 14.69 -2.80
C LEU A 180 -8.43 15.17 -1.35
N THR A 181 -9.33 14.56 -0.58
CA THR A 181 -9.51 14.84 0.83
C THR A 181 -8.53 13.94 1.60
N VAL A 182 -7.27 14.36 1.69
CA VAL A 182 -6.19 13.52 2.24
C VAL A 182 -6.47 13.12 3.69
N HIS A 183 -6.98 11.91 3.88
CA HIS A 183 -7.18 11.30 5.19
C HIS A 183 -5.85 10.72 5.70
N ASN A 184 -5.21 11.40 6.65
CA ASN A 184 -4.07 10.90 7.45
C ASN A 184 -2.71 10.74 6.72
N ALA A 185 -2.33 11.66 5.84
CA ALA A 185 -0.95 11.76 5.35
C ALA A 185 -0.10 12.77 6.17
N ARG A 186 -0.24 12.75 7.49
CA ARG A 186 0.68 13.44 8.41
C ARG A 186 1.74 12.46 8.89
#